data_AF-A0A7S1KKA8-F1
#
_entry.id   AF-A0A7S1KKA8-F1
#
_cell.length_a   1.000
_cell.length_b   1.000
_cell.length_c   1.000
_cell.angle_alpha   90.00
_cell.angle_beta   90.00
_cell.angle_gamma   90.00
#
_symmetry.space_group_name_H-M   'P 1'
#
loop_
_entity.id
_entity.type
_entity.pdbx_description
1 polymer ?
#
loop_
_entity_poly.entity_id
_entity_poly.type
_entity_poly.pdbx_seq_one_letter_code
_entity_poly.pdbx_strand_id
1 'polypeptide(L)'
;MSAIWWALSAAFSYLLGAFVIVGLIAGGLYWYGCFLDKADIDDIKRVLTYLVWVLCAVEVTMWLLGFTSGFYILLALVTNVWGFLDGIHRYPKPIVRDPVNLFVGKVTLLSVAKALTFVFGFRYRTSLWFLWWFFLNVWTLPLFFVMSLPFGDKRLSHAPMDTVDKDMLVQLYEAVIIPVHRRKLIVTLQHHTDMCIVSALRICPALDSLLAPLPTTTRDYYRQLLRKSAIRPV
;
A
#
# COMPACT_ATOMS: atom_id res chain seq x y z
N MET A 1 41.55 -10.56 -25.11
CA MET A 1 40.44 -11.55 -25.02
C MET A 1 39.63 -11.43 -23.72
N SER A 2 40.21 -11.13 -22.56
CA SER A 2 39.48 -11.04 -21.28
C SER A 2 38.37 -9.97 -21.25
N ALA A 3 38.59 -8.78 -21.84
CA ALA A 3 37.61 -7.69 -21.78
C ALA A 3 36.25 -8.01 -22.46
N ILE A 4 36.27 -8.78 -23.55
CA ILE A 4 35.05 -9.16 -24.29
C ILE A 4 34.19 -10.11 -23.44
N TRP A 5 34.82 -11.09 -22.78
CA TRP A 5 34.11 -12.02 -21.90
C TRP A 5 33.45 -11.32 -20.71
N TRP A 6 34.11 -10.33 -20.10
CA TRP A 6 33.52 -9.51 -19.04
C TRP A 6 32.32 -8.70 -19.53
N ALA A 7 32.42 -8.08 -20.71
CA ALA A 7 31.32 -7.33 -21.30
C ALA A 7 30.11 -8.22 -21.61
N LEU A 8 30.34 -9.40 -22.18
CA LEU A 8 29.28 -10.37 -22.50
C LEU A 8 28.61 -10.93 -21.23
N SER A 9 29.39 -11.27 -20.20
CA SER A 9 28.87 -11.75 -18.92
C SER A 9 28.02 -10.69 -18.21
N ALA A 10 28.47 -9.44 -18.21
CA ALA A 10 27.71 -8.32 -17.66
C ALA A 10 26.40 -8.11 -18.44
N ALA A 11 26.47 -8.04 -19.77
CA ALA A 11 25.30 -7.89 -20.64
C ALA A 11 24.27 -9.00 -20.42
N PHE A 12 24.73 -10.26 -20.37
CA PHE A 12 23.86 -11.41 -20.09
C PHE A 12 23.19 -11.30 -18.73
N SER A 13 23.94 -10.94 -17.68
CA SER A 13 23.40 -10.76 -16.33
C SER A 13 22.33 -9.66 -16.28
N TYR A 14 22.53 -8.56 -17.02
CA TYR A 14 21.55 -7.49 -17.13
C TYR A 14 20.28 -7.91 -17.88
N LEU A 15 20.43 -8.61 -19.01
CA LEU A 15 19.28 -9.12 -19.78
C LEU A 15 18.47 -10.14 -18.99
N LEU A 16 19.15 -11.03 -18.26
CA LEU A 16 18.48 -11.99 -17.39
C LEU A 16 17.72 -11.30 -16.27
N GLY A 17 18.35 -10.33 -15.58
CA GLY A 17 17.68 -9.54 -14.55
C GLY A 17 16.46 -8.79 -15.09
N ALA A 18 16.58 -8.17 -16.26
CA ALA A 18 15.50 -7.49 -16.96
C ALA A 18 14.33 -8.44 -17.26
N PHE A 19 14.64 -9.62 -17.83
CA PHE A 19 13.65 -10.64 -18.17
C PHE A 19 12.89 -11.12 -16.93
N VAL A 20 13.61 -11.41 -15.84
CA VAL A 20 12.99 -11.82 -14.56
C VAL A 20 12.05 -10.73 -14.04
N ILE A 21 12.50 -9.47 -14.03
CA ILE A 21 11.67 -8.37 -13.51
C ILE A 21 10.44 -8.14 -14.38
N VAL A 22 10.59 -8.11 -15.71
CA VAL A 22 9.44 -7.97 -16.63
C VAL A 22 8.48 -9.13 -16.46
N GLY A 23 8.97 -10.36 -16.32
CA GLY A 23 8.15 -11.53 -16.03
C GLY A 23 7.38 -11.42 -14.71
N LEU A 24 8.04 -10.94 -13.64
CA LEU A 24 7.40 -10.69 -12.34
C LEU A 24 6.33 -9.60 -12.42
N ILE A 25 6.59 -8.51 -13.13
CA ILE A 25 5.62 -7.45 -13.35
C ILE A 25 4.43 -7.99 -14.15
N ALA A 26 4.67 -8.58 -15.32
CA ALA A 26 3.61 -9.11 -16.18
C ALA A 26 2.77 -10.19 -15.47
N GLY A 27 3.43 -11.11 -14.77
CA GLY A 27 2.76 -12.14 -13.97
C GLY A 27 1.96 -11.54 -12.81
N GLY A 28 2.51 -10.54 -12.11
CA GLY A 28 1.81 -9.82 -11.05
C GLY A 28 0.58 -9.07 -11.55
N LEU A 29 0.68 -8.41 -12.71
CA LEU A 29 -0.44 -7.71 -13.35
C LEU A 29 -1.52 -8.69 -13.83
N TYR A 30 -1.12 -9.81 -14.43
CA TYR A 30 -2.04 -10.86 -14.84
C TYR A 30 -2.78 -11.46 -13.63
N TRP A 31 -2.04 -11.86 -12.60
CA TRP A 31 -2.61 -12.38 -11.35
C TRP A 31 -3.59 -11.38 -10.73
N TYR A 32 -3.20 -10.10 -10.66
CA TYR A 32 -4.06 -9.07 -10.10
C TYR A 32 -5.31 -8.83 -10.95
N GLY A 33 -5.22 -8.88 -12.28
CA GLY A 33 -6.39 -8.84 -13.16
C GLY A 33 -7.37 -9.96 -12.86
N CYS A 34 -6.89 -11.21 -12.76
CA CYS A 34 -7.72 -12.35 -12.39
C CYS A 34 -8.31 -12.24 -10.97
N PHE A 35 -7.60 -11.57 -10.06
CA PHE A 35 -8.11 -11.25 -8.73
C PHE A 35 -9.24 -10.21 -8.79
N LEU A 36 -9.06 -9.12 -9.55
CA LEU A 36 -10.06 -8.06 -9.72
C LEU A 36 -11.40 -8.60 -10.26
N ASP A 37 -11.37 -9.60 -11.13
CA ASP A 37 -12.59 -10.21 -11.69
C ASP A 37 -13.47 -10.89 -10.63
N LYS A 38 -12.90 -11.26 -9.47
CA LYS A 38 -13.57 -12.04 -8.41
C LYS A 38 -13.67 -11.31 -7.08
N ALA A 39 -12.86 -10.28 -6.88
CA ALA A 39 -12.69 -9.62 -5.59
C ALA A 39 -13.78 -8.58 -5.33
N ASP A 40 -14.24 -8.53 -4.08
CA ASP A 40 -15.07 -7.42 -3.61
C ASP A 40 -14.22 -6.15 -3.42
N ILE A 41 -14.89 -4.99 -3.40
CA ILE A 41 -14.27 -3.66 -3.22
C ILE A 41 -13.39 -3.63 -1.96
N ASP A 42 -13.85 -4.24 -0.87
CA ASP A 42 -13.12 -4.27 0.39
C ASP A 42 -11.84 -5.11 0.30
N ASP A 43 -11.85 -6.20 -0.47
CA ASP A 43 -10.66 -7.02 -0.71
C ASP A 43 -9.65 -6.29 -1.60
N ILE A 44 -10.12 -5.58 -2.63
CA ILE A 44 -9.28 -4.71 -3.46
C ILE A 44 -8.59 -3.65 -2.58
N LYS A 45 -9.34 -2.96 -1.71
CA LYS A 45 -8.78 -1.98 -0.77
C LYS A 45 -7.73 -2.59 0.15
N ARG A 46 -7.99 -3.79 0.69
CA ARG A 46 -7.03 -4.51 1.55
C ARG A 46 -5.75 -4.83 0.79
N VAL A 47 -5.85 -5.35 -0.42
CA VAL A 47 -4.68 -5.69 -1.25
C VAL A 47 -3.89 -4.43 -1.61
N LEU A 48 -4.54 -3.36 -2.07
CA LEU A 48 -3.87 -2.09 -2.34
C LEU A 48 -3.19 -1.50 -1.10
N THR A 49 -3.85 -1.58 0.06
CA THR A 49 -3.27 -1.13 1.33
C THR A 49 -2.03 -1.96 1.69
N TYR A 50 -2.10 -3.28 1.52
CA TYR A 50 -0.97 -4.17 1.73
C TYR A 50 0.20 -3.85 0.78
N LEU A 51 -0.08 -3.61 -0.50
CA LEU A 51 0.93 -3.21 -1.48
C LEU A 51 1.62 -1.89 -1.09
N VAL A 52 0.88 -0.90 -0.57
CA VAL A 52 1.46 0.34 -0.03
C VAL A 52 2.42 0.04 1.12
N TRP A 53 2.03 -0.82 2.07
CA TRP A 53 2.90 -1.17 3.21
C TRP A 53 4.14 -1.94 2.78
N VAL A 54 4.00 -2.91 1.86
CA VAL A 54 5.14 -3.63 1.28
C VAL A 54 6.09 -2.66 0.58
N LEU A 55 5.55 -1.71 -0.20
CA LEU A 55 6.35 -0.69 -0.86
C LEU A 55 7.12 0.18 0.15
N CYS A 56 6.46 0.67 1.21
CA CYS A 56 7.13 1.41 2.28
C CYS A 56 8.22 0.58 2.96
N ALA A 57 7.99 -0.71 3.23
CA ALA A 57 8.98 -1.59 3.84
C ALA A 57 10.21 -1.79 2.92
N VAL A 58 9.98 -1.94 1.61
CA VAL A 58 11.04 -2.02 0.60
C VAL A 58 11.86 -0.72 0.57
N GLU A 59 11.22 0.44 0.54
CA GLU A 59 11.91 1.73 0.54
C GLU A 59 12.74 1.97 1.82
N VAL A 60 12.21 1.61 2.99
CA VAL A 60 12.94 1.65 4.26
C VAL A 60 14.14 0.71 4.21
N THR A 61 13.97 -0.50 3.67
CA THR A 61 15.07 -1.46 3.50
C THR A 61 16.16 -0.89 2.58
N MET A 62 15.78 -0.27 1.46
CA MET A 62 16.73 0.39 0.56
C MET A 62 17.50 1.52 1.26
N TRP A 63 16.83 2.28 2.13
CA TRP A 63 17.47 3.32 2.92
C TRP A 63 18.46 2.75 3.95
N LEU A 64 18.06 1.71 4.70
CA LEU A 64 18.93 1.03 5.66
C LEU A 64 20.17 0.41 5.01
N LEU A 65 20.04 -0.08 3.77
CA LEU A 65 21.14 -0.60 2.97
C LEU A 65 22.01 0.51 2.33
N GLY A 66 21.66 1.79 2.51
CA GLY A 66 22.44 2.93 2.02
C GLY A 66 22.28 3.23 0.52
N PHE A 67 21.25 2.67 -0.14
CA PHE A 67 20.97 2.95 -1.55
C PHE A 67 20.33 4.32 -1.77
N THR A 68 19.58 4.81 -0.78
CA THR A 68 18.83 6.06 -0.85
C THR A 68 19.17 7.01 0.30
N SER A 69 18.97 8.31 0.08
CA SER A 69 19.18 9.34 1.12
C SER A 69 18.04 9.39 2.15
N GLY A 70 18.34 9.88 3.35
CA GLY A 70 17.35 10.11 4.41
C GLY A 70 16.22 11.07 3.99
N PHE A 71 16.54 12.06 3.15
CA PHE A 71 15.55 12.99 2.62
C PHE A 71 14.57 12.32 1.65
N TYR A 72 15.07 11.41 0.80
CA TYR A 72 14.22 10.62 -0.09
C TYR A 72 13.23 9.77 0.70
N ILE A 73 13.68 9.02 1.72
CA ILE A 73 12.77 8.13 2.47
C ILE A 73 11.67 8.92 3.18
N LEU A 74 11.98 10.11 3.72
CA LEU A 74 10.96 10.97 4.31
C LEU A 74 9.86 11.34 3.31
N LEU A 75 10.24 11.79 2.10
CA LEU A 75 9.29 12.15 1.06
C LEU A 75 8.58 10.94 0.45
N ALA A 76 9.26 9.80 0.34
CA ALA A 76 8.68 8.55 -0.14
C ALA A 76 7.59 8.05 0.82
N LEU A 77 7.84 8.07 2.12
CA LEU A 77 6.84 7.73 3.14
C LEU A 77 5.66 8.70 3.14
N VAL A 78 5.92 10.02 3.04
CA VAL A 78 4.84 11.02 2.95
C VAL A 78 4.00 10.80 1.68
N THR A 79 4.63 10.62 0.53
CA THR A 79 3.90 10.39 -0.74
C THR A 79 3.11 9.08 -0.73
N ASN A 80 3.66 8.02 -0.16
CA ASN A 80 2.99 6.72 -0.08
C ASN A 80 1.80 6.75 0.89
N VAL A 81 2.01 7.26 2.10
CA VAL A 81 0.97 7.31 3.14
C VAL A 81 -0.06 8.38 2.83
N TRP A 82 0.33 9.57 2.37
CA TRP A 82 -0.63 10.65 2.14
C TRP A 82 -1.27 10.62 0.76
N GLY A 83 -0.54 10.19 -0.28
CA GLY A 83 -1.07 10.12 -1.64
C GLY A 83 -1.90 8.87 -1.86
N PHE A 84 -1.25 7.70 -1.79
CA PHE A 84 -1.90 6.45 -2.18
C PHE A 84 -2.89 5.94 -1.16
N LEU A 85 -2.60 6.05 0.14
CA LEU A 85 -3.57 5.63 1.16
C LEU A 85 -4.84 6.49 1.09
N ASP A 86 -4.72 7.81 0.90
CA ASP A 86 -5.89 8.70 0.68
C ASP A 86 -6.68 8.27 -0.56
N GLY A 87 -6.00 7.88 -1.64
CA GLY A 87 -6.65 7.31 -2.82
C GLY A 87 -7.42 6.02 -2.57
N ILE A 88 -6.83 5.10 -1.80
CA ILE A 88 -7.47 3.83 -1.44
C ILE A 88 -8.71 4.08 -0.56
N HIS A 89 -8.67 5.06 0.34
CA HIS A 89 -9.83 5.43 1.15
C HIS A 89 -10.97 6.01 0.31
N ARG A 90 -10.65 6.75 -0.76
CA ARG A 90 -11.63 7.31 -1.70
C ARG A 90 -12.16 6.29 -2.69
N TYR A 91 -11.47 5.18 -2.92
CA TYR A 91 -11.95 4.09 -3.75
C TYR A 91 -13.31 3.55 -3.21
N PRO A 92 -14.28 3.16 -4.07
CA PRO A 92 -14.30 3.16 -5.53
C PRO A 92 -15.00 4.41 -6.09
N LYS A 93 -15.01 5.54 -5.36
CA LYS A 93 -15.72 6.74 -5.84
C LYS A 93 -15.22 7.06 -7.25
N PRO A 94 -16.12 7.39 -8.19
CA PRO A 94 -15.76 7.65 -9.57
C PRO A 94 -14.95 8.95 -9.67
N ILE A 95 -13.65 8.86 -9.39
CA ILE A 95 -12.64 9.89 -9.65
C ILE A 95 -12.66 10.29 -11.14
N VAL A 96 -13.17 9.40 -11.99
CA VAL A 96 -13.11 9.44 -13.45
C VAL A 96 -14.02 10.50 -14.09
N ARG A 97 -15.02 11.05 -13.39
CA ARG A 97 -15.98 11.98 -14.04
C ARG A 97 -15.56 13.45 -14.02
N ASP A 98 -14.70 13.87 -13.10
CA ASP A 98 -14.23 15.26 -13.04
C ASP A 98 -12.71 15.35 -13.21
N PRO A 99 -12.20 15.75 -14.40
CA PRO A 99 -10.77 15.97 -14.60
C PRO A 99 -10.22 17.13 -13.75
N VAL A 100 -11.10 17.95 -13.17
CA VAL A 100 -10.78 19.04 -12.23
C VAL A 100 -10.67 18.52 -10.79
N ASN A 101 -10.80 17.22 -10.55
CA ASN A 101 -10.70 16.68 -9.20
C ASN A 101 -9.28 16.95 -8.64
N LEU A 102 -9.20 17.81 -7.62
CA LEU A 102 -7.99 18.18 -6.89
C LEU A 102 -7.20 16.96 -6.43
N PHE A 103 -7.88 15.82 -6.20
CA PHE A 103 -7.25 14.56 -5.88
C PHE A 103 -6.30 14.04 -6.96
N VAL A 104 -6.71 14.06 -8.24
CA VAL A 104 -5.87 13.60 -9.36
C VAL A 104 -4.64 14.50 -9.49
N GLY A 105 -4.83 15.82 -9.36
CA GLY A 105 -3.74 16.79 -9.32
C GLY A 105 -2.76 16.50 -8.18
N LYS A 106 -3.28 16.26 -6.96
CA LYS A 106 -2.48 15.90 -5.78
C LYS A 106 -1.67 14.62 -6.00
N VAL A 107 -2.28 13.53 -6.45
CA VAL A 107 -1.57 12.25 -6.67
C VAL A 107 -0.53 12.38 -7.77
N THR A 108 -0.84 13.11 -8.85
CA THR A 108 0.12 13.37 -9.93
C THR A 108 1.30 14.17 -9.42
N LEU A 109 1.05 15.25 -8.68
CA LEU A 109 2.09 16.09 -8.09
C LEU A 109 2.97 15.29 -7.11
N LEU A 110 2.37 14.48 -6.24
CA LEU A 110 3.10 13.62 -5.30
C LEU A 110 3.93 12.56 -6.03
N SER A 111 3.42 11.99 -7.12
CA SER A 111 4.14 11.02 -7.94
C SER A 111 5.32 11.66 -8.66
N VAL A 112 5.15 12.87 -9.20
CA VAL A 112 6.24 13.65 -9.82
C VAL A 112 7.29 14.02 -8.77
N ALA A 113 6.87 14.49 -7.59
CA ALA A 113 7.78 14.80 -6.49
C ALA A 113 8.56 13.55 -6.05
N LYS A 114 7.89 12.39 -5.94
CA LYS A 114 8.52 11.10 -5.66
C LYS A 114 9.53 10.71 -6.73
N ALA A 115 9.19 10.89 -8.01
CA ALA A 115 10.08 10.59 -9.12
C ALA A 115 11.34 11.46 -9.10
N LEU A 116 11.19 12.78 -8.92
CA LEU A 116 12.31 13.72 -8.83
C LEU A 116 13.20 13.40 -7.63
N THR A 117 12.60 13.17 -6.46
CA THR A 117 13.34 12.86 -5.23
C THR A 117 14.03 11.50 -5.31
N PHE A 118 13.47 10.53 -6.05
CA PHE A 118 14.17 9.28 -6.35
C PHE A 118 15.40 9.54 -7.23
N VAL A 119 15.25 10.30 -8.32
CA VAL A 119 16.36 10.66 -9.22
C VAL A 119 17.49 11.37 -8.46
N PHE A 120 17.17 12.33 -7.58
CA PHE A 120 18.18 13.06 -6.81
C PHE A 120 18.66 12.32 -5.55
N GLY A 121 17.85 11.44 -4.97
CA GLY A 121 18.13 10.77 -3.71
C GLY A 121 18.85 9.43 -3.85
N PHE A 122 18.86 8.84 -5.05
CA PHE A 122 19.51 7.55 -5.31
C PHE A 122 21.01 7.72 -5.55
N ARG A 123 21.83 6.89 -4.89
CA ARG A 123 23.30 6.99 -4.95
C ARG A 123 23.90 6.43 -6.25
N TYR A 124 23.30 5.40 -6.82
CA TYR A 124 23.83 4.67 -7.99
C TYR A 124 23.05 4.97 -9.28
N ARG A 125 22.89 6.26 -9.61
CA ARG A 125 21.99 6.74 -10.69
C ARG A 125 22.32 6.21 -12.09
N THR A 126 23.58 5.88 -12.35
CA THR A 126 24.05 5.38 -13.65
C THR A 126 23.85 3.87 -13.82
N SER A 127 23.41 3.17 -12.78
CA SER A 127 23.19 1.72 -12.83
C SER A 127 21.85 1.39 -13.46
N LEU A 128 21.75 0.33 -14.28
CA LEU A 128 20.45 -0.18 -14.74
C LEU A 128 19.52 -0.57 -13.58
N TRP A 129 20.09 -0.93 -12.42
CA TRP A 129 19.33 -1.16 -11.19
C TRP A 129 18.50 0.05 -10.76
N PHE A 130 19.00 1.26 -11.02
CA PHE A 130 18.24 2.49 -10.75
C PHE A 130 16.94 2.52 -11.56
N LEU A 131 16.98 2.17 -12.85
CA LEU A 131 15.78 2.16 -13.70
C LEU A 131 14.76 1.14 -13.21
N TRP A 132 15.20 -0.06 -12.85
CA TRP A 132 14.32 -1.10 -12.32
C TRP A 132 13.63 -0.66 -11.03
N TRP A 133 14.41 -0.15 -10.08
CA TRP A 133 13.86 0.36 -8.82
C TRP A 133 12.97 1.58 -9.03
N PHE A 134 13.28 2.43 -10.01
CA PHE A 134 12.43 3.55 -10.38
C PHE A 134 11.06 3.07 -10.88
N PHE A 135 11.02 2.13 -11.82
CA PHE A 135 9.75 1.59 -12.31
C PHE A 135 8.96 0.90 -11.19
N LEU A 136 9.62 0.07 -10.37
CA LEU A 136 8.97 -0.63 -9.27
C LEU A 136 8.41 0.33 -8.20
N ASN A 137 9.17 1.37 -7.81
CA ASN A 137 8.75 2.26 -6.73
C ASN A 137 7.81 3.38 -7.17
N VAL A 138 7.96 3.87 -8.41
CA VAL A 138 7.23 5.04 -8.90
C VAL A 138 5.99 4.62 -9.70
N TRP A 139 6.05 3.55 -10.49
CA TRP A 139 5.00 3.22 -11.46
C TRP A 139 4.09 2.07 -11.05
N THR A 140 4.63 1.06 -10.36
CA THR A 140 3.88 -0.17 -10.07
C THR A 140 2.60 0.11 -9.28
N LEU A 141 2.67 0.91 -8.22
CA LEU A 141 1.50 1.18 -7.38
C LEU A 141 0.44 2.06 -8.06
N PRO A 142 0.77 3.18 -8.74
CA PRO A 142 -0.18 3.88 -9.61
C PRO A 142 -0.85 2.95 -10.62
N LEU A 143 -0.10 2.02 -11.21
CA LEU A 143 -0.63 1.11 -12.22
C LEU A 143 -1.63 0.11 -11.61
N PHE A 144 -1.32 -0.49 -10.45
CA PHE A 144 -2.28 -1.31 -9.71
C PHE A 144 -3.54 -0.53 -9.30
N PHE A 145 -3.37 0.73 -8.89
CA PHE A 145 -4.50 1.60 -8.54
C PHE A 145 -5.37 1.90 -9.77
N VAL A 146 -4.78 2.28 -10.90
CA VAL A 146 -5.51 2.54 -12.14
C VAL A 146 -6.23 1.28 -12.63
N MET A 147 -5.56 0.12 -12.60
CA MET A 147 -6.19 -1.15 -12.98
C MET A 147 -7.38 -1.52 -12.09
N SER A 148 -7.35 -1.12 -10.81
CA SER A 148 -8.46 -1.36 -9.90
C SER A 148 -9.67 -0.46 -10.17
N LEU A 149 -9.52 0.63 -10.94
CA LEU A 149 -10.64 1.52 -11.21
C LEU A 149 -11.74 0.77 -11.97
N PRO A 150 -13.00 0.87 -11.54
CA PRO A 150 -14.10 0.16 -12.17
C PRO A 150 -14.48 0.82 -13.50
N PHE A 151 -13.73 0.52 -14.56
CA PHE A 151 -14.04 0.98 -15.90
C PHE A 151 -15.29 0.26 -16.42
N GLY A 152 -16.42 0.97 -16.43
CA GLY A 152 -17.66 0.49 -17.07
C GLY A 152 -18.60 -0.30 -16.17
N ASP A 153 -18.28 -0.50 -14.89
CA ASP A 153 -19.23 -1.13 -13.96
C ASP A 153 -20.29 -0.13 -13.50
N LYS A 154 -21.51 -0.28 -14.05
CA LYS A 154 -22.67 0.53 -13.70
C LYS A 154 -23.10 0.33 -12.24
N ARG A 155 -22.77 -0.82 -11.62
CA ARG A 155 -23.12 -1.10 -10.22
C ARG A 155 -22.41 -0.15 -9.26
N LEU A 156 -21.15 0.15 -9.56
CA LEU A 156 -20.30 1.06 -8.76
C LEU A 156 -20.59 2.55 -9.05
N SER A 157 -21.25 2.83 -10.18
CA SER A 157 -21.66 4.19 -10.57
C SER A 157 -22.81 4.76 -9.72
N HIS A 158 -23.48 3.93 -8.90
CA HIS A 158 -24.58 4.34 -8.02
C HIS A 158 -24.17 4.50 -6.56
N ALA A 159 -22.87 4.42 -6.23
CA ALA A 159 -22.40 4.74 -4.89
C ALA A 159 -22.87 6.17 -4.52
N PRO A 160 -23.45 6.38 -3.32
CA PRO A 160 -24.06 7.65 -2.95
C PRO A 160 -23.03 8.79 -3.05
N MET A 161 -23.31 9.73 -3.96
CA MET A 161 -22.48 10.91 -4.22
C MET A 161 -22.41 11.87 -3.03
N ASP A 162 -23.25 11.68 -2.01
CA ASP A 162 -23.42 12.61 -0.89
C ASP A 162 -22.30 12.59 0.16
N THR A 163 -21.35 11.67 0.03
CA THR A 163 -20.16 11.72 0.89
C THR A 163 -19.19 12.75 0.33
N VAL A 164 -19.26 13.98 0.86
CA VAL A 164 -18.29 15.07 0.62
C VAL A 164 -16.88 14.49 0.59
N ASP A 165 -16.16 14.72 -0.50
CA ASP A 165 -14.81 14.21 -0.71
C ASP A 165 -13.82 14.94 0.21
N LYS A 166 -13.77 14.50 1.47
CA LYS A 166 -12.87 15.08 2.49
C LYS A 166 -11.50 14.44 2.40
N ASP A 167 -10.46 15.28 2.29
CA ASP A 167 -9.07 14.83 2.37
C ASP A 167 -8.78 14.07 3.67
N MET A 168 -7.97 13.01 3.59
CA MET A 168 -7.55 12.24 4.77
C MET A 168 -6.97 13.12 5.88
N LEU A 169 -6.23 14.20 5.55
CA LEU A 169 -5.73 15.12 6.57
C LEU A 169 -6.83 15.92 7.25
N VAL A 170 -7.86 16.32 6.49
CA VAL A 170 -9.03 17.00 7.06
C VAL A 170 -9.79 16.03 7.97
N GLN A 171 -9.96 14.78 7.55
CA GLN A 171 -10.57 13.75 8.39
C GLN A 171 -9.75 13.48 9.66
N LEU A 172 -8.41 13.41 9.54
CA LEU A 172 -7.52 13.24 10.67
C LEU A 172 -7.56 14.44 11.62
N TYR A 173 -7.54 15.65 11.06
CA TYR A 173 -7.68 16.90 11.82
C TYR A 173 -9.01 16.95 12.57
N GLU A 174 -10.12 16.66 11.89
CA GLU A 174 -11.45 16.56 12.51
C GLU A 174 -11.46 15.48 13.61
N ALA A 175 -10.80 14.33 13.38
CA ALA A 175 -10.70 13.26 14.36
C ALA A 175 -9.84 13.63 15.58
N VAL A 176 -8.84 14.50 15.45
CA VAL A 176 -8.03 14.96 16.58
C VAL A 176 -8.77 16.05 17.37
N ILE A 177 -9.32 17.04 16.67
CA ILE A 177 -9.92 18.22 17.30
C ILE A 177 -11.31 17.92 17.84
N ILE A 178 -12.19 17.32 17.02
CA ILE A 178 -13.61 17.13 17.38
C ILE A 178 -13.76 15.90 18.29
N PRO A 179 -14.20 16.05 19.56
CA PRO A 179 -14.28 14.95 20.52
C PRO A 179 -15.13 13.76 20.05
N VAL A 180 -16.19 14.03 19.29
CA VAL A 180 -17.08 12.99 18.75
C VAL A 180 -16.36 12.13 17.71
N HIS A 181 -15.63 12.74 16.77
CA HIS A 181 -14.85 12.02 15.76
C HIS A 181 -13.69 11.27 16.39
N ARG A 182 -13.04 11.85 17.41
CA ARG A 182 -11.99 11.20 18.19
C ARG A 182 -12.45 9.91 18.85
N ARG A 183 -13.62 9.92 19.51
CA ARG A 183 -14.19 8.71 20.12
C ARG A 183 -14.47 7.64 19.08
N LYS A 184 -15.03 8.03 17.92
CA LYS A 184 -15.26 7.10 16.80
C LYS A 184 -13.93 6.49 16.31
N LEU A 185 -12.90 7.32 16.09
CA LEU A 185 -11.59 6.86 15.66
C LEU A 185 -10.97 5.89 16.67
N ILE A 186 -11.01 6.20 17.96
CA ILE A 186 -10.48 5.33 19.02
C ILE A 186 -11.19 3.96 18.99
N VAL A 187 -12.51 3.93 18.87
CA VAL A 187 -13.27 2.67 18.80
C VAL A 187 -12.91 1.89 17.54
N THR A 188 -12.79 2.55 16.39
CA THR A 188 -12.38 1.88 15.14
C THR A 188 -10.96 1.33 15.24
N LEU A 189 -10.02 2.10 15.80
CA LEU A 189 -8.64 1.67 16.00
C LEU A 189 -8.56 0.51 16.99
N GLN A 190 -9.28 0.59 18.11
CA GLN A 190 -9.39 -0.51 19.08
C GLN A 190 -9.93 -1.77 18.40
N HIS A 191 -11.01 -1.65 17.63
CA HIS A 191 -11.56 -2.78 16.91
C HIS A 191 -10.56 -3.38 15.91
N HIS A 192 -9.82 -2.55 15.16
CA HIS A 192 -8.77 -3.04 14.25
C HIS A 192 -7.61 -3.71 14.99
N THR A 193 -7.11 -3.12 16.09
CA THR A 193 -6.07 -3.74 16.90
C THR A 193 -6.53 -5.07 17.48
N ASP A 194 -7.79 -5.15 17.91
CA ASP A 194 -8.37 -6.37 18.45
C ASP A 194 -8.44 -7.46 17.38
N MET A 195 -8.87 -7.10 16.16
CA MET A 195 -8.91 -8.04 15.04
C MET A 195 -7.51 -8.48 14.59
N CYS A 196 -6.51 -7.59 14.62
CA CYS A 196 -5.12 -7.94 14.34
C CYS A 196 -4.55 -8.89 15.40
N ILE A 197 -4.78 -8.63 16.68
CA ILE A 197 -4.38 -9.50 17.79
C ILE A 197 -5.03 -10.87 17.65
N VAL A 198 -6.34 -10.93 17.40
CA VAL A 198 -7.07 -12.19 17.20
C VAL A 198 -6.52 -12.96 16.00
N SER A 199 -6.21 -12.28 14.90
CA SER A 199 -5.63 -12.91 13.71
C SER A 199 -4.22 -13.44 13.97
N ALA A 200 -3.39 -12.70 14.71
CA ALA A 200 -2.06 -13.14 15.10
C ALA A 200 -2.11 -14.36 16.04
N LEU A 201 -3.01 -14.38 17.03
CA LEU A 201 -3.22 -15.52 17.93
C LEU A 201 -3.70 -16.77 17.21
N ARG A 202 -4.50 -16.63 16.15
CA ARG A 202 -4.90 -17.76 15.30
C ARG A 202 -3.74 -18.40 14.58
N ILE A 203 -2.86 -17.57 14.01
CA ILE A 203 -1.72 -18.02 13.22
C ILE A 203 -0.65 -18.61 14.15
N CYS A 204 -0.42 -17.99 15.30
CA CYS A 204 0.60 -18.40 16.25
C CYS A 204 0.01 -18.49 17.67
N PRO A 205 -0.49 -19.67 18.09
CA PRO A 205 -1.05 -19.87 19.44
C PRO A 205 -0.07 -19.57 20.58
N ALA A 206 1.25 -19.67 20.32
CA ALA A 206 2.28 -19.35 21.30
C ALA A 206 2.24 -17.89 21.78
N LEU A 207 1.65 -16.97 20.99
CA LEU A 207 1.41 -15.59 21.37
C LEU A 207 0.43 -15.44 22.56
N ASP A 208 -0.35 -16.46 22.93
CA ASP A 208 -1.23 -16.40 24.12
C ASP A 208 -0.42 -16.16 25.41
N SER A 209 0.84 -16.62 25.43
CA SER A 209 1.77 -16.34 26.54
C SER A 209 2.08 -14.85 26.71
N LEU A 210 2.08 -14.06 25.62
CA LEU A 210 2.28 -12.60 25.67
C LEU A 210 1.05 -11.87 26.23
N LEU A 211 -0.11 -12.52 26.33
CA LEU A 211 -1.31 -11.98 26.97
C LEU A 211 -1.38 -12.28 28.48
N ALA A 212 -0.44 -13.08 29.01
CA ALA A 212 -0.34 -13.40 30.43
C ALA A 212 -0.18 -12.17 31.37
N PRO A 213 0.52 -11.07 31.00
CA PRO A 213 0.60 -9.89 31.86
C PRO A 213 -0.64 -8.97 31.78
N LEU A 214 -1.54 -9.17 30.81
CA LEU A 214 -2.76 -8.36 30.69
C LEU A 214 -3.80 -8.72 31.77
N PRO A 215 -4.66 -7.77 32.17
CA PRO A 215 -5.77 -8.03 33.09
C PRO A 215 -6.63 -9.20 32.62
N THR A 216 -7.15 -9.99 33.56
CA THR A 216 -7.99 -11.16 33.29
C THR A 216 -9.20 -10.80 32.43
N THR A 217 -9.82 -9.64 32.66
CA THR A 217 -10.94 -9.12 31.87
C THR A 217 -10.58 -8.95 30.39
N THR A 218 -9.41 -8.40 30.09
CA THR A 218 -8.91 -8.20 28.71
C THR A 218 -8.59 -9.54 28.05
N ARG A 219 -7.99 -10.47 28.79
CA ARG A 219 -7.70 -11.81 28.29
C ARG A 219 -8.96 -12.59 27.94
N ASP A 220 -9.96 -12.54 28.80
CA ASP A 220 -11.24 -13.21 28.56
C ASP A 220 -11.99 -12.59 27.38
N TYR A 221 -11.90 -11.27 27.21
CA TYR A 221 -12.41 -10.58 26.03
C TYR A 221 -11.79 -11.11 24.73
N TYR A 222 -10.45 -11.18 24.63
CA TYR A 222 -9.79 -11.71 23.43
C TYR A 222 -10.10 -13.18 23.19
N ARG A 223 -10.19 -14.01 24.23
CA ARG A 223 -10.59 -15.42 24.10
C ARG A 223 -12.03 -15.56 23.60
N GLN A 224 -12.95 -14.70 24.05
CA GLN A 224 -14.32 -14.66 23.55
C GLN A 224 -14.36 -14.23 22.07
N LEU A 225 -13.58 -13.22 21.68
CA LEU A 225 -13.46 -12.81 20.27
C LEU A 225 -12.87 -13.92 19.39
N LEU A 226 -11.85 -14.63 19.87
CA LEU A 226 -11.24 -15.76 19.17
C LEU A 226 -12.27 -16.89 18.94
N ARG A 227 -13.08 -17.21 19.96
CA ARG A 227 -14.17 -18.19 19.84
C ARG A 227 -15.25 -17.72 18.86
N LYS A 228 -15.70 -16.46 18.95
CA LYS A 228 -16.73 -15.92 18.04
C LYS A 228 -16.28 -15.89 16.59
N SER A 229 -15.02 -15.53 16.35
CA SER A 229 -14.47 -15.49 15.00
C SER A 229 -14.34 -16.90 14.41
N ALA A 230 -14.13 -17.95 15.21
CA ALA A 230 -13.93 -19.33 14.71
C ALA A 230 -15.21 -19.93 14.09
N ILE A 231 -16.37 -19.36 14.39
CA ILE A 231 -17.69 -19.83 13.92
C ILE A 231 -17.99 -19.30 12.51
N ARG A 232 -17.31 -18.24 12.05
CA ARG A 232 -17.45 -17.76 10.68
C ARG A 232 -16.45 -18.49 9.79
N PRO A 233 -16.88 -19.45 8.95
CA PRO A 233 -16.02 -19.95 7.89
C PRO A 233 -15.62 -18.76 7.01
N VAL A 234 -14.32 -18.64 6.77
CA VAL A 234 -13.73 -17.69 5.81
C VAL A 234 -14.09 -18.14 4.41
#